data_AF-A0A6V6YR38-F1
#
_entry.id   AF-A0A6V6YR38-F1
#
_cell.length_a   1.000
_cell.length_b   1.000
_cell.length_c   1.000
_cell.angle_alpha   90.00
_cell.angle_beta   90.00
_cell.angle_gamma   90.00
#
_symmetry.space_group_name_H-M   'P 1'
#
loop_
_entity.id
_entity.type
_entity.pdbx_description
1 polymer ?
#
loop_
_entity_poly.entity_id
_entity_poly.type
_entity_poly.pdbx_seq_one_letter_code
_entity_poly.pdbx_strand_id
1 'polypeptide(L)'
;MKAFIISIISLLSFSVYSQNRYELQDEGKEKLYLSDTISKMAEKKIITSEPIVVIDGVPYRFQDLEKNKLPLSKNEILTIIPIDRQKGINIFGNFGKAGVLIVTTSKKKK
;
A
#
# COMPACT_ATOMS: atom_id res chain seq x y z
N MET A 1 -21.25 -16.30 -29.32
CA MET A 1 -21.68 -15.87 -27.96
C MET A 1 -20.87 -16.50 -26.82
N LYS A 2 -20.47 -17.79 -26.88
CA LYS A 2 -19.68 -18.44 -25.81
C LYS A 2 -18.27 -17.86 -25.62
N ALA A 3 -17.57 -17.50 -26.69
CA ALA A 3 -16.21 -16.93 -26.62
C ALA A 3 -16.15 -15.53 -25.98
N PHE A 4 -17.23 -14.74 -26.06
CA PHE A 4 -17.27 -13.38 -25.51
C PHE A 4 -17.41 -13.39 -23.97
N ILE A 5 -18.13 -14.37 -23.43
CA ILE A 5 -18.29 -14.54 -21.97
C ILE A 5 -16.97 -15.02 -21.33
N ILE A 6 -16.21 -15.89 -22.02
CA ILE A 6 -14.92 -16.39 -21.52
C ILE A 6 -13.88 -15.25 -21.43
N SER A 7 -13.90 -14.29 -22.36
CA SER A 7 -13.00 -13.13 -22.35
C SER A 7 -13.25 -12.18 -21.17
N ILE A 8 -14.51 -11.98 -20.76
CA ILE A 8 -14.87 -11.11 -19.63
C ILE A 8 -14.43 -11.71 -18.28
N ILE A 9 -14.46 -13.04 -18.14
CA ILE A 9 -14.07 -13.72 -16.89
C ILE A 9 -12.54 -13.67 -16.68
N SER A 10 -11.73 -13.66 -17.74
CA SER A 10 -10.28 -13.55 -17.61
C SER A 10 -9.82 -12.14 -17.22
N LEU A 11 -10.48 -11.08 -17.70
CA LEU A 11 -10.15 -9.69 -17.32
C LEU A 11 -10.41 -9.40 -15.83
N LEU A 12 -11.44 -10.01 -15.24
CA LEU A 12 -11.76 -9.84 -13.81
C LEU A 12 -10.76 -10.52 -12.87
N SER A 13 -9.96 -11.46 -13.39
CA SER A 13 -9.02 -12.24 -12.57
C SER A 13 -7.73 -11.49 -12.26
N PHE A 14 -7.34 -10.51 -13.10
CA PHE A 14 -6.11 -9.72 -12.88
C PHE A 14 -6.26 -8.66 -11.78
N SER A 15 -7.46 -8.15 -11.52
CA SER A 15 -7.68 -7.14 -10.47
C SER A 15 -7.68 -7.74 -9.06
N VAL A 16 -7.87 -9.06 -8.93
CA VAL A 16 -7.93 -9.74 -7.63
C VAL A 16 -6.54 -10.03 -7.06
N TYR A 17 -5.53 -10.23 -7.91
CA TYR A 17 -4.18 -10.61 -7.47
C TYR A 17 -3.41 -9.47 -6.75
N SER A 18 -3.85 -8.22 -6.89
CA SER A 18 -3.31 -7.07 -6.13
C SER A 18 -4.00 -6.81 -4.79
N GLN A 19 -5.09 -7.51 -4.45
CA GLN A 19 -6.08 -7.06 -3.46
C GLN A 19 -5.58 -7.02 -2.01
N ASN A 20 -4.51 -7.72 -1.66
CA ASN A 20 -4.10 -7.86 -0.25
C ASN A 20 -2.93 -6.95 0.15
N ARG A 21 -2.24 -6.33 -0.81
CA ARG A 21 -1.10 -5.47 -0.49
C ARG A 21 -1.59 -4.22 0.23
N TYR A 22 -0.87 -3.84 1.27
CA TYR A 22 -1.23 -2.75 2.18
C TYR A 22 -2.51 -2.97 3.01
N GLU A 23 -3.11 -4.17 2.98
CA GLU A 23 -4.19 -4.48 3.93
C GLU A 23 -3.67 -4.43 5.37
N LEU A 24 -4.47 -3.78 6.22
CA LEU A 24 -4.26 -3.77 7.67
C LEU A 24 -4.80 -5.06 8.30
N GLN A 25 -4.46 -5.30 9.56
CA GLN A 25 -4.93 -6.46 10.31
C GLN A 25 -6.41 -6.38 10.70
N ASP A 26 -7.03 -5.22 10.54
CA ASP A 26 -8.44 -4.99 10.86
C ASP A 26 -9.39 -5.84 10.00
N GLU A 27 -10.66 -5.85 10.36
CA GLU A 27 -11.73 -6.50 9.62
C GLU A 27 -12.58 -5.50 8.82
N GLY A 28 -13.43 -6.03 7.93
CA GLY A 28 -14.39 -5.22 7.19
C GLY A 28 -13.74 -4.18 6.28
N LYS A 29 -14.26 -2.94 6.30
CA LYS A 29 -13.73 -1.85 5.47
C LYS A 29 -12.41 -1.28 6.00
N GLU A 30 -12.11 -1.49 7.28
CA GLU A 30 -10.95 -0.86 7.91
C GLU A 30 -9.63 -1.47 7.46
N LYS A 31 -9.66 -2.74 7.06
CA LYS A 31 -8.51 -3.40 6.42
C LYS A 31 -8.01 -2.68 5.17
N LEU A 32 -8.89 -1.96 4.46
CA LEU A 32 -8.60 -1.24 3.23
C LEU A 32 -8.16 0.22 3.46
N TYR A 33 -8.12 0.69 4.71
CA TYR A 33 -7.87 2.10 5.02
C TYR A 33 -6.57 2.63 4.43
N LEU A 34 -5.49 1.85 4.54
CA LEU A 34 -4.17 2.25 4.03
C LEU A 34 -4.11 2.18 2.49
N SER A 35 -4.63 1.11 1.88
CA SER A 35 -4.68 0.98 0.42
C SER A 35 -5.54 2.08 -0.23
N ASP A 36 -6.66 2.45 0.39
CA ASP A 36 -7.50 3.56 -0.08
C ASP A 36 -6.78 4.90 0.04
N THR A 37 -6.03 5.09 1.12
CA THR A 37 -5.22 6.29 1.34
C THR A 37 -4.13 6.42 0.28
N ILE A 38 -3.41 5.33 -0.01
CA ILE A 38 -2.41 5.25 -1.08
C ILE A 38 -3.05 5.58 -2.44
N SER A 39 -4.20 4.98 -2.75
CA SER A 39 -4.89 5.17 -4.02
C SER A 39 -5.27 6.64 -4.23
N LYS A 40 -5.85 7.29 -3.21
CA LYS A 40 -6.18 8.73 -3.24
C LYS A 40 -4.95 9.62 -3.43
N MET A 41 -3.79 9.25 -2.87
CA MET A 41 -2.54 10.00 -3.06
C MET A 41 -1.94 9.76 -4.45
N ALA A 42 -2.08 8.55 -4.99
CA ALA A 42 -1.65 8.19 -6.33
C ALA A 42 -2.45 8.91 -7.42
N GLU A 43 -3.78 9.00 -7.26
CA GLU A 43 -4.66 9.81 -8.13
C GLU A 43 -4.22 11.28 -8.18
N LYS A 44 -3.76 11.81 -7.05
CA LYS A 44 -3.21 13.17 -6.91
C LYS A 44 -1.75 13.29 -7.38
N LYS A 45 -1.15 12.21 -7.89
CA LYS A 45 0.24 12.13 -8.37
C LYS A 45 1.31 12.43 -7.31
N ILE A 46 0.97 12.38 -6.02
CA ILE A 46 1.91 12.62 -4.90
C ILE A 46 2.91 11.46 -4.83
N ILE A 47 2.40 10.24 -4.89
CA ILE A 47 3.14 8.97 -4.96
C ILE A 47 2.59 8.14 -6.13
N THR A 48 3.05 6.91 -6.32
CA THR A 48 2.38 5.93 -7.20
C THR A 48 1.50 4.99 -6.36
N SER A 49 0.84 4.02 -6.99
CA SER A 49 0.08 2.98 -6.30
C SER A 49 0.96 1.95 -5.58
N GLU A 50 2.28 2.02 -5.72
CA GLU A 50 3.23 1.02 -5.23
C GLU A 50 4.34 1.61 -4.33
N PRO A 51 4.01 2.51 -3.38
CA PRO A 51 5.04 3.16 -2.56
C PRO A 51 5.73 2.17 -1.62
N ILE A 52 6.91 2.54 -1.12
CA ILE A 52 7.42 1.90 0.11
C ILE A 52 6.60 2.42 1.29
N VAL A 53 6.09 1.52 2.14
CA VAL A 53 5.49 1.90 3.41
C VAL A 53 6.52 1.68 4.51
N VAL A 54 6.85 2.73 5.26
CA VAL A 54 7.83 2.68 6.35
C VAL A 54 7.09 2.85 7.67
N ILE A 55 6.95 1.78 8.43
CA ILE A 55 6.25 1.78 9.72
C ILE A 55 7.31 1.90 10.82
N ASP A 56 7.32 3.02 11.54
CA ASP A 56 8.27 3.30 12.63
C ASP A 56 9.75 2.99 12.27
N GLY A 57 10.12 3.29 11.03
CA GLY A 57 11.48 3.07 10.50
C GLY A 57 11.71 1.71 9.83
N VAL A 58 10.74 0.79 9.86
CA VAL A 58 10.82 -0.51 9.18
C VAL A 58 10.18 -0.42 7.78
N PRO A 59 10.95 -0.62 6.69
CA PRO A 59 10.42 -0.51 5.33
C PRO A 59 9.73 -1.81 4.88
N TYR A 60 8.58 -1.64 4.24
CA TYR A 60 7.80 -2.67 3.58
C TYR A 60 7.62 -2.28 2.11
N ARG A 61 8.28 -3.00 1.20
CA ARG A 61 8.15 -2.75 -0.23
C ARG A 61 6.93 -3.47 -0.78
N PHE A 62 6.39 -2.96 -1.87
CA PHE A 62 5.26 -3.56 -2.56
C PHE A 62 5.46 -5.06 -2.86
N GLN A 63 6.67 -5.47 -3.28
CA GLN A 63 6.96 -6.88 -3.57
C GLN A 63 6.98 -7.75 -2.29
N ASP A 64 7.40 -7.19 -1.16
CA ASP A 64 7.46 -7.93 0.11
C ASP A 64 6.05 -8.23 0.66
N LEU A 65 5.08 -7.38 0.28
CA LEU A 65 3.68 -7.46 0.71
C LEU A 65 2.84 -8.47 -0.08
N GLU A 66 3.41 -9.11 -1.11
CA GLU A 66 2.76 -10.27 -1.75
C GLU A 66 2.69 -11.47 -0.81
N LYS A 67 3.71 -11.62 0.04
CA LYS A 67 3.90 -12.79 0.90
C LYS A 67 3.60 -12.49 2.36
N ASN A 68 3.77 -11.23 2.77
CA ASN A 68 3.65 -10.80 4.16
C ASN A 68 2.57 -9.73 4.30
N LYS A 69 1.67 -9.90 5.28
CA LYS A 69 0.73 -8.84 5.66
C LYS A 69 1.45 -7.75 6.46
N LEU A 70 0.92 -6.53 6.43
CA LEU A 70 1.43 -5.47 7.29
C LEU A 70 1.11 -5.79 8.76
N PRO A 71 2.08 -5.67 9.67
CA PRO A 71 1.84 -5.81 11.10
C PRO A 71 1.28 -4.51 11.67
N LEU A 72 0.11 -4.09 11.17
CA LEU A 72 -0.45 -2.78 11.47
C LEU A 72 -1.98 -2.82 11.46
N SER A 73 -2.58 -2.25 12.50
CA SER A 73 -4.02 -2.00 12.60
C SER A 73 -4.31 -0.50 12.46
N LYS A 74 -5.51 -0.13 12.00
CA LYS A 74 -5.88 1.26 11.75
C LYS A 74 -5.80 2.11 13.02
N ASN A 75 -6.24 1.56 14.15
CA ASN A 75 -6.23 2.25 15.44
C ASN A 75 -4.81 2.52 15.97
N GLU A 76 -3.79 1.85 15.44
CA GLU A 76 -2.38 2.09 15.78
C GLU A 76 -1.81 3.26 15.00
N ILE A 77 -2.36 3.61 13.84
CA ILE A 77 -1.84 4.68 12.96
C ILE A 77 -2.12 6.05 13.60
N LEU A 78 -1.06 6.80 13.91
CA LEU A 78 -1.17 8.21 14.30
C LEU A 78 -1.13 9.13 13.10
N THR A 79 -0.13 8.92 12.23
CA THR A 79 0.10 9.78 11.07
C THR A 79 0.59 8.97 9.89
N ILE A 80 0.19 9.42 8.70
CA ILE A 80 0.69 8.95 7.41
C ILE A 80 1.22 10.18 6.67
N ILE A 81 2.52 10.21 6.37
CA ILE A 81 3.18 11.34 5.74
C ILE A 81 3.84 10.86 4.44
N PRO A 82 3.42 11.37 3.26
CA PRO A 82 4.13 11.11 2.02
C PRO A 82 5.45 11.87 2.00
N ILE A 83 6.51 11.19 1.56
CA ILE A 83 7.77 11.83 1.19
C ILE A 83 7.72 12.11 -0.30
N ASP A 84 8.13 13.32 -0.70
CA ASP A 84 8.24 13.66 -2.11
C ASP A 84 9.20 12.70 -2.83
N ARG A 85 8.92 12.43 -4.11
CA ARG A 85 9.67 11.40 -4.86
C ARG A 85 11.16 11.68 -4.91
N GLN A 86 11.59 12.94 -5.00
CA GLN A 86 13.01 13.29 -5.07
C GLN A 86 13.72 12.96 -3.75
N LYS A 87 13.15 13.37 -2.61
CA LYS A 87 13.66 12.99 -1.28
C LYS A 87 13.57 11.49 -1.06
N GLY A 88 12.50 10.85 -1.51
CA GLY A 88 12.34 9.39 -1.47
C GLY A 88 13.48 8.68 -2.19
N ILE A 89 13.85 9.14 -3.40
CA ILE A 89 14.99 8.60 -4.15
C ILE A 89 16.31 8.82 -3.42
N ASN A 90 16.51 10.01 -2.83
CA ASN A 90 17.76 10.33 -2.13
C ASN A 90 17.97 9.43 -0.90
N ILE A 91 16.91 8.99 -0.23
CA ILE A 91 16.98 8.18 1.00
C ILE A 91 16.89 6.67 0.69
N PHE A 92 15.99 6.26 -0.21
CA PHE A 92 15.65 4.86 -0.49
C PHE A 92 16.12 4.37 -1.86
N GLY A 93 16.87 5.18 -2.61
CA GLY A 93 17.37 4.85 -3.93
C GLY A 93 16.25 4.61 -4.95
N ASN A 94 16.46 3.64 -5.84
CA ASN A 94 15.47 3.31 -6.88
C ASN A 94 14.11 2.86 -6.31
N PHE A 95 14.08 2.30 -5.09
CA PHE A 95 12.82 1.92 -4.46
C PHE A 95 11.95 3.14 -4.09
N GLY A 96 12.57 4.29 -3.84
CA GLY A 96 11.86 5.54 -3.54
C GLY A 96 11.19 6.20 -4.75
N LYS A 97 11.44 5.72 -5.98
CA LYS A 97 10.84 6.27 -7.21
C LYS A 97 9.31 6.18 -7.23
N ALA A 98 8.77 5.13 -6.61
CA ALA A 98 7.33 4.91 -6.46
C ALA A 98 6.71 5.82 -5.37
N GLY A 99 7.54 6.58 -4.64
CA GLY A 99 7.15 7.31 -3.45
C GLY A 99 7.34 6.51 -2.17
N VAL A 100 7.33 7.21 -1.05
CA VAL A 100 7.50 6.62 0.27
C VAL A 100 6.44 7.20 1.21
N LEU A 101 5.82 6.33 2.01
CA LEU A 101 4.89 6.72 3.06
C LEU A 101 5.50 6.40 4.41
N ILE A 102 5.72 7.42 5.22
CA ILE A 102 6.10 7.26 6.61
C ILE A 102 4.82 7.11 7.43
N VAL A 103 4.70 5.96 8.10
CA VAL A 103 3.62 5.66 9.03
C VAL A 103 4.19 5.70 10.43
N THR A 104 3.68 6.61 11.26
CA THR A 104 4.00 6.67 12.68
C THR A 104 2.89 6.01 13.46
N THR A 105 3.22 5.06 14.34
CA THR A 105 2.21 4.41 15.18
C THR A 105 2.15 5.01 16.57
N SER A 106 0.99 4.92 17.22
CA SER A 106 0.88 5.14 18.65
C SER A 106 1.55 3.96 19.31
N LYS A 107 2.74 4.18 19.87
CA LYS A 107 3.45 3.15 20.64
C LYS A 107 2.58 2.70 21.81
N LYS A 108 1.71 1.71 21.59
CA LYS A 108 1.33 0.75 22.61
C LYS A 108 2.25 -0.44 22.43
N LYS A 109 3.52 -0.24 22.81
CA LYS A 109 4.30 -1.39 23.24
C LYS A 109 3.53 -2.02 24.41
N LYS A 110 2.95 -3.20 24.19
CA LYS A 110 2.74 -4.14 25.29
C LYS A 110 4.10 -4.58 25.81
#